data_AF-A0AAW6M7L1-F1
#
_entry.id   AF-A0AAW6M7L1-F1
#
_cell.length_a   1.000
_cell.length_b   1.000
_cell.length_c   1.000
_cell.angle_alpha   90.00
_cell.angle_beta   90.00
_cell.angle_gamma   90.00
#
_symmetry.space_group_name_H-M   'P 1'
#
loop_
_entity.id
_entity.type
_entity.pdbx_description
1 polymer ?
#
loop_
_entity_poly.entity_id
_entity_poly.type
_entity_poly.pdbx_seq_one_letter_code
_entity_poly.pdbx_strand_id
1 'polypeptide(L)' 'MQVIRKQKVYDLAKERLRVIFQNFDNIYISFSGGKDCGVLLTLCIDYIRKHNLKRKIGVFHMDYE' A
#
# COMPACT_ATOMS: atom_id res chain seq x y z
N MET A 1 20.48 1.87 22.26
CA MET A 1 20.86 2.78 21.16
C MET A 1 19.98 2.44 19.96
N GLN A 2 18.97 3.26 19.64
CA GLN A 2 18.15 3.03 18.45
C GLN A 2 19.00 3.31 17.20
N VAL A 3 19.18 2.31 16.35
CA VAL A 3 19.84 2.47 15.06
C VAL A 3 18.91 3.29 14.16
N ILE A 4 19.22 4.58 13.98
CA ILE A 4 18.47 5.43 13.05
C ILE A 4 18.86 5.01 11.63
N ARG A 5 18.02 4.23 10.96
CA ARG A 5 18.18 3.96 9.52
C ARG A 5 17.98 5.25 8.75
N LYS A 6 19.01 5.67 8.00
CA LYS A 6 19.01 6.89 7.16
C LYS A 6 18.24 6.67 5.84
N GLN A 7 17.00 6.20 5.93
CA GLN A 7 16.14 5.90 4.78
C GLN A 7 14.85 6.73 4.85
N LYS A 8 14.39 7.25 3.71
CA LYS A 8 13.13 7.99 3.66
C LYS A 8 11.97 7.03 3.92
N VAL A 9 10.97 7.50 4.66
CA VAL A 9 9.74 6.72 4.95
C VAL A 9 9.08 6.23 3.66
N TYR A 10 9.08 7.06 2.61
CA TYR A 10 8.55 6.71 1.29
C TYR A 10 9.26 5.50 0.66
N ASP A 11 10.59 5.44 0.76
CA ASP A 11 11.35 4.31 0.19
C ASP A 11 11.09 3.02 0.96
N LEU A 12 11.01 3.11 2.29
CA LEU A 12 10.61 1.99 3.14
C LEU A 12 9.17 1.54 2.87
N ALA A 13 8.25 2.45 2.56
CA ALA A 13 6.87 2.09 2.21
C ALA A 13 6.82 1.29 0.90
N LYS A 14 7.54 1.71 -0.15
CA LYS A 14 7.64 0.97 -1.41
C LYS A 14 8.21 -0.44 -1.20
N GLU A 15 9.22 -0.58 -0.33
CA GLU A 15 9.80 -1.90 -0.03
C GLU A 15 8.81 -2.82 0.68
N ARG A 16 8.01 -2.30 1.62
CA ARG A 16 6.92 -3.07 2.24
C ARG A 16 5.87 -3.47 1.22
N LEU A 17 5.49 -2.58 0.31
CA LEU A 17 4.58 -2.91 -0.79
C LEU A 17 5.15 -4.01 -1.67
N ARG A 18 6.45 -3.97 -1.99
CA ARG A 18 7.12 -5.03 -2.75
C ARG A 18 6.95 -6.40 -2.09
N VAL A 19 7.20 -6.48 -0.78
CA VAL A 19 6.99 -7.72 -0.01
C VAL A 19 5.54 -8.17 -0.06
N ILE A 20 4.57 -7.28 0.17
CA ILE A 20 3.14 -7.63 0.15
C ILE A 20 2.73 -8.13 -1.24
N PHE A 21 3.09 -7.42 -2.30
CA PHE A 21 2.71 -7.77 -3.68
C PHE A 21 3.38 -9.05 -4.19
N GLN A 22 4.51 -9.46 -3.61
CA GLN A 22 5.18 -10.72 -3.92
C GLN A 22 4.57 -11.93 -3.19
N ASN A 23 4.04 -11.74 -1.98
CA ASN A 23 3.63 -12.85 -1.12
C ASN A 23 2.12 -13.10 -1.11
N PHE A 24 1.31 -12.16 -1.60
CA PHE A 24 -0.15 -12.27 -1.57
C PHE A 24 -0.77 -11.98 -2.94
N ASP A 25 -1.65 -12.88 -3.39
CA ASP A 25 -2.42 -12.70 -4.63
C ASP A 25 -3.58 -11.71 -4.44
N ASN A 26 -4.29 -11.84 -3.32
CA ASN A 26 -5.44 -11.03 -2.97
C ASN A 26 -5.03 -9.95 -1.97
N ILE A 27 -5.09 -8.68 -2.40
CA ILE A 27 -4.80 -7.53 -1.54
C ILE A 27 -6.06 -6.69 -1.40
N TYR A 28 -6.42 -6.40 -0.15
CA TYR A 28 -7.52 -5.52 0.22
C TYR A 28 -7.00 -4.33 1.03
N ILE A 29 -7.48 -3.14 0.70
CA ILE A 29 -7.17 -1.91 1.43
C ILE A 29 -8.43 -1.48 2.18
N SER A 30 -8.36 -1.48 3.51
CA SER A 30 -9.39 -0.85 4.33
C SER A 30 -9.34 0.66 4.13
N PHE A 31 -10.45 1.23 3.68
CA PHE A 31 -10.56 2.62 3.28
C PHE A 31 -11.67 3.29 4.09
N SER A 32 -11.30 4.23 4.94
CA SER A 32 -12.21 4.96 5.84
C SER A 32 -12.58 6.36 5.33
N GLY A 33 -12.17 6.73 4.11
CA GLY A 33 -12.36 8.08 3.57
C GLY A 33 -11.34 9.11 4.06
N GLY A 34 -10.37 8.72 4.90
CA GLY A 34 -9.32 9.62 5.40
C GLY A 34 -8.15 9.84 4.43
N LYS A 35 -7.33 10.86 4.72
CA LYS A 35 -6.12 11.18 3.95
C LYS A 35 -5.11 10.01 3.92
N ASP A 36 -4.99 9.31 5.05
CA ASP A 36 -3.96 8.29 5.26
C ASP A 36 -4.24 7.05 4.39
N CYS A 37 -5.50 6.61 4.32
CA CYS A 37 -5.91 5.55 3.41
C CYS A 37 -5.91 6.00 1.94
N GLY A 38 -6.17 7.29 1.65
CA GLY A 38 -6.01 7.89 0.33
C GLY A 38 -4.57 7.78 -0.21
N VAL A 39 -3.59 8.15 0.60
CA VAL A 39 -2.16 8.02 0.26
C VAL A 39 -1.80 6.55 0.06
N LEU A 40 -2.22 5.65 0.96
CA LEU A 40 -1.93 4.21 0.84
C LEU A 40 -2.52 3.60 -0.44
N LEU A 41 -3.80 3.88 -0.73
CA LEU A 41 -4.46 3.43 -1.96
C LEU A 41 -3.71 3.91 -3.20
N THR A 42 -3.31 5.19 -3.21
CA THR A 42 -2.54 5.78 -4.30
C THR A 42 -1.18 5.09 -4.47
N LEU A 43 -0.47 4.79 -3.39
CA LEU A 43 0.81 4.07 -3.45
C LEU A 43 0.67 2.66 -4.01
N CYS A 44 -0.40 1.94 -3.64
CA CYS A 44 -0.68 0.61 -4.17
C CYS A 44 -1.00 0.66 -5.67
N ILE A 45 -1.81 1.63 -6.12
CA ILE A 45 -2.12 1.84 -7.54
C ILE A 45 -0.84 2.17 -8.33
N ASP A 46 -0.01 3.07 -7.79
CA ASP A 46 1.27 3.46 -8.41
C ASP A 46 2.23 2.26 -8.52
N TYR A 47 2.30 1.42 -7.49
CA TYR A 47 3.08 0.19 -7.51
C TYR A 47 2.62 -0.77 -8.63
N ILE A 48 1.31 -1.03 -8.74
CA ILE A 48 0.75 -1.88 -9.80
C ILE A 48 1.11 -1.36 -11.19
N ARG A 49 0.96 -0.04 -11.40
CA ARG A 49 1.25 0.61 -12.69
C ARG A 49 2.74 0.55 -13.02
N LYS A 50 3.62 0.89 -12.08
CA LYS A 50 5.08 0.89 -12.31
C LYS A 50 5.65 -0.49 -12.58
N HIS A 51 5.04 -1.53 -12.02
CA HIS A 51 5.48 -2.91 -12.17
C HIS A 51 4.65 -3.71 -13.20
N ASN A 52 3.74 -3.06 -13.95
CA ASN A 52 2.86 -3.68 -14.94
C ASN A 52 2.14 -4.95 -14.42
N LEU A 53 1.69 -4.92 -13.17
CA LEU A 53 1.03 -6.07 -12.56
C LEU A 53 -0.39 -6.22 -13.12
N LYS A 54 -0.71 -7.38 -13.66
CA LYS A 54 -2.04 -7.70 -14.20
C LYS A 54 -2.99 -8.21 -13.11
N ARG A 55 -3.17 -7.43 -12.04
CA ARG A 55 -4.05 -7.81 -10.92
C ARG A 55 -4.76 -6.61 -10.31
N LYS A 56 -5.95 -6.88 -9.75
CA LYS A 56 -6.80 -5.88 -9.09
C LYS A 56 -6.47 -5.84 -7.59
N ILE A 57 -6.74 -4.69 -6.97
CA ILE A 57 -6.79 -4.55 -5.51
C ILE A 57 -8.24 -4.36 -5.10
N GLY A 58 -8.64 -5.00 -4.01
CA GLY A 58 -9.91 -4.74 -3.36
C GLY A 58 -9.81 -3.48 -2.51
N VAL A 59 -10.88 -2.69 -2.51
CA VAL A 59 -11.07 -1.62 -1.53
C VAL A 59 -12.21 -2.06 -0.62
N PHE A 60 -11.94 -2.11 0.67
CA PHE A 60 -12.92 -2.45 1.68
C PHE A 60 -13.32 -1.18 2.43
N HIS A 61 -14.56 -0.75 2.27
CA HIS A 61 -15.14 0.38 3.01
C HIS A 61 -16.19 -0.18 3.96
N MET A 62 -16.08 0.13 5.25
CA MET A 62 -17.09 -0.25 6.22
C MET A 62 -18.01 0.94 6.44
N ASP A 63 -19.27 0.77 6.05
CA ASP A 63 -20.32 1.75 6.29
C ASP A 63 -21.03 1.40 7.61
N TYR A 64 -21.21 2.40 8.47
CA TYR A 64 -21.83 2.25 9.80
C TYR A 64 -23.17 2.98 9.91
N GLU A 65 -23.70 3.49 8.79
CA GLU A 65 -25.07 4.03 8.70
C GLU A 65 -26.15 2.94 8.88
#